data_AF-A0A1I4CHY0-F1
#
_entry.id   AF-A0A1I4CHY0-F1
#
_cell.length_a   1.000
_cell.length_b   1.000
_cell.length_c   1.000
_cell.angle_alpha   90.00
_cell.angle_beta   90.00
_cell.angle_gamma   90.00
#
_symmetry.space_group_name_H-M   'P 1'
#
loop_
_entity.id
_entity.type
_entity.pdbx_description
1 polymer ?
#
loop_
_entity_poly.entity_id
_entity_poly.type
_entity_poly.pdbx_seq_one_letter_code
_entity_poly.pdbx_strand_id
1 'polypeptide(L)'
;MTAPGDALDAFAPILNWRLLKGSHAFPGPDGGTCINEAAIVAAGLPYRTIRATEDCPPCFSRPLAAYALGLNDAMPEAERQGLMAFVLRLSGSADTPEIEAARTRFLALESVRRILPPLLDRAGLPALAARCETAPDADAALLAVRVAEAQGGALAHAASGRRAWVIGAHASAVARTATAAIRAFADPRCAAEVAEGAAPFADGIWVAALGILDGALGIGRQAPAIDLIEARDRLERARAQA
;
A
#
# COMPACT_ATOMS: atom_id res chain seq x y z
N MET A 1 13.12 -14.15 30.05
CA MET A 1 11.88 -14.82 29.62
C MET A 1 10.75 -13.87 29.97
N THR A 2 10.33 -13.04 29.02
CA THR A 2 9.29 -12.01 29.20
C THR A 2 7.94 -12.69 29.37
N ALA A 3 7.13 -12.22 30.31
CA ALA A 3 5.81 -12.79 30.52
C ALA A 3 4.90 -12.44 29.33
N PRO A 4 3.90 -13.27 28.97
CA PRO A 4 2.99 -12.98 27.87
C PRO A 4 2.25 -11.64 28.00
N GLY A 5 2.04 -11.15 29.23
CA GLY A 5 1.48 -9.81 29.50
C GLY A 5 2.42 -8.67 29.13
N ASP A 6 3.73 -8.81 29.41
CA ASP A 6 4.75 -7.79 29.10
C ASP A 6 4.86 -7.53 27.59
N ALA A 7 4.61 -8.55 26.76
CA ALA A 7 4.62 -8.43 25.31
C ALA A 7 3.40 -7.66 24.77
N LEU A 8 2.21 -7.88 25.32
CA LEU A 8 1.00 -7.13 24.93
C LEU A 8 1.09 -5.66 25.39
N ASP A 9 1.65 -5.41 26.58
CA ASP A 9 1.91 -4.06 27.09
C ASP A 9 3.03 -3.35 26.31
N ALA A 10 4.01 -4.11 25.79
CA ALA A 10 5.01 -3.61 24.84
C ALA A 10 4.35 -3.15 23.53
N PHE A 11 3.33 -3.87 23.06
CA PHE A 11 2.61 -3.55 21.83
C PHE A 11 1.66 -2.35 21.98
N ALA A 12 1.11 -2.08 23.15
CA ALA A 12 0.06 -1.08 23.30
C ALA A 12 0.44 0.32 22.77
N PRO A 13 1.63 0.90 23.06
CA PRO A 13 2.04 2.17 22.45
C PRO A 13 2.32 2.10 20.96
N ILE A 14 2.80 0.96 20.46
CA ILE A 14 2.97 0.73 19.02
C ILE A 14 1.59 0.72 18.35
N LEU A 15 0.59 0.10 18.96
CA LEU A 15 -0.79 0.08 18.45
C LEU A 15 -1.53 1.42 18.63
N ASN A 16 -1.14 2.21 19.63
CA ASN A 16 -1.73 3.52 19.91
C ASN A 16 -1.05 4.67 19.15
N TRP A 17 0.04 4.39 18.42
CA TRP A 17 0.64 5.34 17.50
C TRP A 17 -0.28 5.55 16.30
N ARG A 18 -0.75 6.79 16.10
CA ARG A 18 -1.73 7.08 15.05
C ARG A 18 -1.03 7.38 13.72
N LEU A 19 -1.31 6.58 12.70
CA LEU A 19 -0.85 6.90 11.35
C LEU A 19 -1.67 8.05 10.75
N LEU A 20 -0.96 9.07 10.27
CA LEU A 20 -1.50 10.27 9.64
C LEU A 20 -1.19 10.27 8.13
N LYS A 21 -2.03 10.95 7.36
CA LYS A 21 -1.82 11.17 5.92
C LYS A 21 -0.76 12.24 5.69
N GLY A 22 0.11 12.04 4.71
CA GLY A 22 1.14 13.01 4.33
C GLY A 22 2.33 13.02 5.28
N SER A 23 3.21 14.01 5.10
CA SER A 23 4.51 14.11 5.79
C SER A 23 4.46 15.06 6.98
N HIS A 24 5.28 14.81 8.01
CA HIS A 24 5.25 15.58 9.27
C HIS A 24 6.64 16.11 9.68
N ALA A 25 6.70 17.32 10.23
CA ALA A 25 7.94 17.94 10.67
C ALA A 25 8.56 17.22 11.89
N PHE A 26 7.71 16.66 12.74
CA PHE A 26 8.02 15.80 13.89
C PHE A 26 6.69 15.11 14.30
N PRO A 27 6.69 13.98 15.03
CA PRO A 27 5.47 13.42 15.60
C PRO A 27 4.71 14.51 16.38
N GLY A 28 3.42 14.68 16.11
CA GLY A 28 2.59 15.66 16.83
C GLY A 28 2.30 15.22 18.28
N PRO A 29 1.53 16.01 19.06
CA PRO A 29 1.13 15.65 20.44
C PRO A 29 0.34 14.33 20.53
N ASP A 30 -0.34 13.96 19.45
CA ASP A 30 -1.02 12.66 19.30
C ASP A 30 -0.06 11.52 18.90
N GLY A 31 1.24 11.79 18.81
CA GLY A 31 2.27 10.86 18.36
C GLY A 31 2.15 10.48 16.89
N GLY A 32 1.44 11.24 16.06
CA GLY A 32 1.09 10.78 14.71
C GLY A 32 2.10 11.15 13.62
N THR A 33 2.36 10.20 12.71
CA THR A 33 3.25 10.35 11.53
C THR A 33 2.78 9.47 10.36
N CYS A 34 3.39 9.57 9.19
CA CYS A 34 3.17 8.56 8.14
C CYS A 34 3.83 7.21 8.50
N ILE A 35 3.44 6.13 7.83
CA ILE A 35 3.99 4.79 8.09
C ILE A 35 5.53 4.72 8.01
N ASN A 36 6.16 5.39 7.04
CA ASN A 36 7.61 5.35 6.89
C ASN A 36 8.32 6.15 8.00
N GLU A 37 7.75 7.28 8.40
CA GLU A 37 8.21 8.06 9.55
C GLU A 37 8.06 7.26 10.87
N ALA A 38 6.95 6.55 11.05
CA ALA A 38 6.74 5.66 12.19
C ALA A 38 7.80 4.54 12.22
N ALA A 39 8.12 3.95 11.07
CA ALA A 39 9.17 2.94 10.96
C ALA A 39 10.57 3.47 11.28
N ILE A 40 10.88 4.72 10.93
CA ILE A 40 12.12 5.40 11.30
C ILE A 40 12.22 5.52 12.82
N VAL A 41 11.16 6.01 13.48
CA VAL A 41 11.12 6.17 14.94
C VAL A 41 11.24 4.81 15.63
N ALA A 42 10.46 3.81 15.21
CA ALA A 42 10.48 2.48 15.80
C ALA A 42 11.86 1.81 15.67
N ALA A 43 12.55 2.02 14.54
CA ALA A 43 13.90 1.52 14.31
C ALA A 43 15.00 2.29 15.05
N GLY A 44 14.67 3.40 15.73
CA GLY A 44 15.65 4.23 16.42
C GLY A 44 16.57 5.02 15.48
N LEU A 45 16.13 5.21 14.24
CA LEU A 45 16.87 5.98 13.24
C LEU A 45 16.65 7.49 13.46
N PRO A 46 17.59 8.35 13.03
CA PRO A 46 17.38 9.80 13.08
C PRO A 46 16.11 10.20 12.32
N TYR A 47 15.21 10.91 13.02
CA TYR A 47 13.96 11.37 12.43
C TYR A 47 14.20 12.27 11.22
N ARG A 48 13.34 12.15 10.22
CA ARG A 48 13.25 13.04 9.07
C ARG A 48 11.84 13.00 8.51
N THR A 49 11.39 14.13 7.97
CA THR A 49 10.14 14.22 7.21
C THR A 49 10.27 13.42 5.91
N ILE A 50 9.29 12.57 5.62
CA ILE A 50 9.25 11.74 4.40
C ILE A 50 8.21 12.30 3.45
N ARG A 51 8.65 13.01 2.39
CA ARG A 51 7.78 13.56 1.33
C ARG A 51 7.73 12.64 0.12
N ALA A 52 8.81 11.90 -0.10
CA ALA A 52 8.93 10.89 -1.15
C ALA A 52 9.76 9.70 -0.66
N THR A 53 9.69 8.59 -1.39
CA THR A 53 10.43 7.37 -1.07
C THR A 53 11.94 7.60 -1.02
N GLU A 54 12.44 8.56 -1.80
CA GLU A 54 13.85 8.99 -1.83
C GLU A 54 14.34 9.56 -0.50
N ASP A 55 13.43 10.05 0.34
CA ASP A 55 13.77 10.59 1.66
C ASP A 55 14.06 9.46 2.67
N CYS A 56 13.60 8.23 2.39
CA CYS A 56 13.75 7.10 3.29
C CYS A 56 15.23 6.71 3.47
N PRO A 57 15.64 6.25 4.66
CA PRO A 57 17.00 5.75 4.87
C PRO A 57 17.35 4.59 3.90
N PRO A 58 18.61 4.42 3.48
CA PRO A 58 19.01 3.38 2.51
C PRO A 58 18.71 1.94 2.93
N CYS A 59 18.43 1.70 4.22
CA CYS A 59 18.03 0.39 4.72
C CYS A 59 16.55 0.05 4.43
N PHE A 60 15.77 0.97 3.86
CA PHE A 60 14.39 0.74 3.45
C PHE A 60 14.33 0.28 2.00
N SER A 61 13.62 -0.80 1.73
CA SER A 61 13.27 -1.18 0.36
C SER A 61 12.46 -0.07 -0.28
N ARG A 62 12.96 0.49 -1.40
CA ARG A 62 12.26 1.56 -2.13
C ARG A 62 10.87 1.11 -2.60
N PRO A 63 10.69 -0.07 -3.21
CA PRO A 63 9.35 -0.56 -3.57
C PRO A 63 8.38 -0.66 -2.40
N LEU A 64 8.82 -1.25 -1.28
CA LEU A 64 7.94 -1.44 -0.12
C LEU A 64 7.59 -0.10 0.54
N ALA A 65 8.57 0.79 0.71
CA ALA A 65 8.34 2.12 1.28
C ALA A 65 7.44 2.98 0.37
N ALA A 66 7.57 2.88 -0.96
CA ALA A 66 6.72 3.59 -1.91
C ALA A 66 5.26 3.10 -1.87
N TYR A 67 5.06 1.78 -1.89
CA TYR A 67 3.73 1.18 -1.82
C TYR A 67 3.06 1.49 -0.48
N ALA A 68 3.78 1.30 0.63
CA ALA A 68 3.29 1.60 1.97
C ALA A 68 2.90 3.07 2.15
N LEU A 69 3.72 4.01 1.64
CA LEU A 69 3.41 5.44 1.66
C LEU A 69 2.16 5.75 0.82
N GLY A 70 2.04 5.16 -0.37
CA GLY A 70 0.85 5.30 -1.21
C GLY A 70 -0.42 4.81 -0.51
N LEU A 71 -0.37 3.64 0.14
CA LEU A 71 -1.49 3.13 0.93
C LEU A 71 -1.82 4.04 2.12
N ASN A 72 -0.80 4.50 2.85
CA ASN A 72 -0.98 5.42 3.98
C ASN A 72 -1.75 6.68 3.58
N ASP A 73 -1.42 7.24 2.41
CA ASP A 73 -2.06 8.47 1.92
C ASP A 73 -3.45 8.26 1.33
N ALA A 74 -3.73 7.07 0.80
CA ALA A 74 -5.00 6.73 0.17
C ALA A 74 -6.04 6.18 1.15
N MET A 75 -5.63 5.42 2.17
CA MET A 75 -6.54 4.76 3.09
C MET A 75 -7.35 5.77 3.93
N PRO A 76 -8.66 5.52 4.14
CA PRO A 76 -9.43 6.17 5.19
C PRO A 76 -8.79 5.94 6.55
N GLU A 77 -9.03 6.84 7.50
CA GLU A 77 -8.36 6.79 8.80
C GLU A 77 -8.53 5.46 9.55
N ALA A 78 -9.75 4.91 9.57
CA ALA A 78 -10.06 3.67 10.25
C ALA A 78 -9.27 2.47 9.69
N GLU A 79 -9.07 2.45 8.37
CA GLU A 79 -8.33 1.38 7.68
C GLU A 79 -6.81 1.59 7.78
N ARG A 80 -6.36 2.85 7.74
CA ARG A 80 -4.95 3.22 7.75
C ARG A 80 -4.20 2.65 8.95
N GLN A 81 -4.86 2.56 10.12
CA GLN A 81 -4.19 2.05 11.32
C GLN A 81 -3.77 0.58 11.19
N GLY A 82 -4.39 -0.19 10.28
CA GLY A 82 -3.95 -1.55 9.95
C GLY A 82 -2.51 -1.60 9.42
N LEU A 83 -1.98 -0.50 8.89
CA LEU A 83 -0.59 -0.40 8.44
C LEU A 83 0.43 -0.47 9.59
N MET A 84 0.03 -0.26 10.85
CA MET A 84 0.92 -0.40 12.00
C MET A 84 1.53 -1.81 12.12
N ALA A 85 0.85 -2.84 11.59
CA ALA A 85 1.36 -4.22 11.54
C ALA A 85 2.67 -4.36 10.73
N PHE A 86 3.02 -3.37 9.90
CA PHE A 86 4.18 -3.41 9.02
C PHE A 86 5.33 -2.49 9.46
N VAL A 87 5.10 -1.60 10.42
CA VAL A 87 6.07 -0.56 10.84
C VAL A 87 7.43 -1.15 11.21
N LEU A 88 7.45 -2.26 11.95
CA LEU A 88 8.67 -2.92 12.37
C LEU A 88 9.39 -3.71 11.27
N ARG A 89 8.75 -3.88 10.10
CA ARG A 89 9.26 -4.72 8.99
C ARG A 89 9.82 -3.90 7.83
N LEU A 90 9.68 -2.57 7.86
CA LEU A 90 10.16 -1.69 6.78
C LEU A 90 11.64 -1.34 6.93
N SER A 91 12.10 -1.04 8.15
CA SER A 91 13.51 -0.70 8.38
C SER A 91 14.40 -1.94 8.28
N GLY A 92 15.42 -1.91 7.42
CA GLY A 92 16.28 -3.07 7.16
C GLY A 92 15.75 -4.03 6.09
N SER A 93 14.67 -3.65 5.39
CA SER A 93 14.10 -4.45 4.29
C SER A 93 14.81 -4.28 2.94
N ALA A 94 15.67 -3.28 2.78
CA ALA A 94 16.39 -3.03 1.52
C ALA A 94 17.23 -4.23 1.10
N ASP A 95 17.22 -4.52 -0.20
CA ASP A 95 17.94 -5.64 -0.78
C ASP A 95 18.58 -5.30 -2.14
N THR A 96 19.08 -6.31 -2.83
CA THR A 96 19.70 -6.14 -4.15
C THR A 96 18.70 -5.63 -5.20
N PRO A 97 19.16 -4.95 -6.26
CA PRO A 97 18.28 -4.44 -7.32
C PRO A 97 17.35 -5.51 -7.93
N GLU A 98 17.80 -6.76 -8.02
CA GLU A 98 17.04 -7.88 -8.57
C GLU A 98 15.84 -8.23 -7.67
N ILE A 99 16.04 -8.23 -6.35
CA ILE A 99 14.98 -8.45 -5.37
C ILE A 99 14.00 -7.28 -5.37
N GLU A 100 14.49 -6.04 -5.46
CA GLU A 100 13.61 -4.86 -5.51
C GLU A 100 12.79 -4.81 -6.81
N ALA A 101 13.35 -5.28 -7.93
CA ALA A 101 12.60 -5.47 -9.17
C ALA A 101 11.54 -6.58 -9.02
N ALA A 102 11.87 -7.69 -8.35
CA ALA A 102 10.91 -8.76 -8.07
C ALA A 102 9.75 -8.29 -7.19
N ARG A 103 10.02 -7.47 -6.17
CA ARG A 103 8.99 -6.84 -5.33
C ARG A 103 8.09 -5.92 -6.14
N THR A 104 8.65 -5.04 -6.98
CA THR A 104 7.87 -4.17 -7.87
C THR A 104 6.94 -4.98 -8.77
N ARG A 105 7.47 -6.03 -9.42
CA ARG A 105 6.66 -6.92 -10.28
C ARG A 105 5.57 -7.63 -9.50
N PHE A 106 5.86 -8.11 -8.29
CA PHE A 106 4.89 -8.76 -7.42
C PHE A 106 3.76 -7.81 -7.03
N LEU A 107 4.09 -6.61 -6.55
CA LEU A 107 3.10 -5.58 -6.17
C LEU A 107 2.17 -5.27 -7.35
N ALA A 108 2.72 -5.06 -8.55
CA ALA A 108 1.94 -4.79 -9.75
C ALA A 108 1.03 -5.97 -10.14
N LEU A 109 1.60 -7.18 -10.22
CA LEU A 109 0.89 -8.37 -10.66
C LEU A 109 -0.25 -8.72 -9.69
N GLU A 110 -0.01 -8.66 -8.39
CA GLU A 110 -1.04 -8.97 -7.40
C GLU A 110 -2.10 -7.86 -7.28
N SER A 111 -1.75 -6.60 -7.54
CA SER A 111 -2.76 -5.54 -7.73
C SER A 111 -3.68 -5.86 -8.92
N VAL A 112 -3.14 -6.38 -10.03
CA VAL A 112 -3.97 -6.82 -11.16
C VAL A 112 -4.84 -8.02 -10.79
N ARG A 113 -4.30 -9.01 -10.08
CA ARG A 113 -5.01 -10.26 -9.79
C ARG A 113 -6.04 -10.15 -8.68
N ARG A 114 -5.83 -9.25 -7.71
CA ARG A 114 -6.64 -9.22 -6.47
C ARG A 114 -7.47 -7.95 -6.30
N ILE A 115 -7.06 -6.82 -6.89
CA ILE A 115 -7.72 -5.52 -6.69
C ILE A 115 -8.60 -5.15 -7.88
N LEU A 116 -8.11 -5.35 -9.11
CA LEU A 116 -8.89 -5.02 -10.31
C LEU A 116 -10.16 -5.88 -10.53
N PRO A 117 -10.17 -7.21 -10.26
CA PRO A 117 -11.33 -8.04 -10.62
C PRO A 117 -12.62 -7.63 -9.91
N PRO A 118 -12.65 -7.34 -8.59
CA PRO A 118 -13.85 -6.84 -7.93
C PRO A 118 -14.41 -5.56 -8.57
N LEU A 119 -13.54 -4.61 -8.95
CA LEU A 119 -13.95 -3.38 -9.64
C LEU A 119 -14.53 -3.68 -11.03
N LEU A 120 -13.89 -4.58 -11.79
CA LEU A 120 -14.34 -4.99 -13.11
C LEU A 120 -15.71 -5.68 -13.05
N ASP A 121 -15.95 -6.53 -12.04
CA ASP A 121 -17.27 -7.14 -11.81
C ASP A 121 -18.34 -6.10 -11.54
N ARG A 122 -18.06 -5.10 -10.70
CA ARG A 122 -19.00 -3.99 -10.43
C ARG A 122 -19.27 -3.14 -11.67
N ALA A 123 -18.30 -3.03 -12.58
CA ALA A 123 -18.46 -2.36 -13.86
C ALA A 123 -19.15 -3.22 -14.93
N GLY A 124 -19.55 -4.46 -14.61
CA GLY A 124 -20.21 -5.37 -15.57
C GLY A 124 -19.26 -6.01 -16.58
N LEU A 125 -17.99 -6.20 -16.21
CA LEU A 125 -16.93 -6.77 -17.05
C LEU A 125 -16.36 -8.10 -16.51
N PRO A 126 -17.20 -9.12 -16.19
CA PRO A 126 -16.74 -10.32 -15.47
C PRO A 126 -15.75 -11.18 -16.27
N ALA A 127 -15.88 -11.23 -17.60
CA ALA A 127 -14.90 -11.95 -18.43
C ALA A 127 -13.50 -11.32 -18.35
N LEU A 128 -13.42 -10.00 -18.15
CA LEU A 128 -12.16 -9.31 -17.98
C LEU A 128 -11.63 -9.43 -16.56
N ALA A 129 -12.53 -9.42 -15.56
CA ALA A 129 -12.20 -9.72 -14.18
C ALA A 129 -11.50 -11.09 -14.07
N ALA A 130 -12.09 -12.14 -14.64
CA ALA A 130 -11.51 -13.48 -14.67
C ALA A 130 -10.13 -13.51 -15.36
N ARG A 131 -9.95 -12.78 -16.48
CA ARG A 131 -8.65 -12.69 -17.17
C ARG A 131 -7.58 -12.02 -16.31
N CYS A 132 -7.93 -10.99 -15.55
CA CYS A 132 -7.02 -10.33 -14.62
C CYS A 132 -6.65 -11.25 -13.46
N GLU A 133 -7.65 -11.92 -12.86
CA GLU A 133 -7.49 -12.83 -11.73
C GLU A 133 -6.56 -14.01 -12.07
N THR A 134 -6.75 -14.62 -13.25
CA THR A 134 -5.99 -15.81 -13.66
C THR A 134 -4.75 -15.48 -14.49
N ALA A 135 -4.35 -14.22 -14.62
CA ALA A 135 -3.19 -13.84 -15.43
C ALA A 135 -1.94 -14.55 -14.90
N PRO A 136 -1.24 -15.43 -15.65
CA PRO A 136 -0.13 -16.23 -15.12
C PRO A 136 1.15 -15.43 -14.83
N ASP A 137 1.32 -14.30 -15.51
CA ASP A 137 2.52 -13.49 -15.45
C ASP A 137 2.24 -12.00 -15.77
N ALA A 138 3.30 -11.21 -15.83
CA ALA A 138 3.22 -9.77 -16.07
C ALA A 138 2.73 -9.42 -17.49
N ASP A 139 3.08 -10.21 -18.50
CA ASP A 139 2.70 -9.94 -19.89
C ASP A 139 1.21 -10.20 -20.09
N ALA A 140 0.71 -11.33 -19.56
CA ALA A 140 -0.71 -11.63 -19.58
C ALA A 140 -1.52 -10.61 -18.76
N ALA A 141 -1.00 -10.19 -17.60
CA ALA A 141 -1.62 -9.15 -16.78
C ALA A 141 -1.68 -7.81 -17.54
N LEU A 142 -0.57 -7.35 -18.12
CA LEU A 142 -0.52 -6.12 -18.92
C LEU A 142 -1.49 -6.16 -20.09
N LEU A 143 -1.61 -7.29 -20.78
CA LEU A 143 -2.57 -7.46 -21.88
C LEU A 143 -4.02 -7.31 -21.38
N ALA A 144 -4.37 -7.96 -20.26
CA ALA A 144 -5.70 -7.85 -19.67
C ALA A 144 -6.01 -6.41 -19.23
N VAL A 145 -5.07 -5.75 -18.56
CA VAL A 145 -5.26 -4.39 -18.04
C VAL A 145 -5.37 -3.36 -19.16
N ARG A 146 -4.61 -3.49 -20.26
CA ARG A 146 -4.77 -2.60 -21.44
C ARG A 146 -6.16 -2.72 -22.06
N VAL A 147 -6.72 -3.93 -22.08
CA VAL A 147 -8.11 -4.11 -22.51
C VAL A 147 -9.08 -3.45 -21.52
N ALA A 148 -8.81 -3.52 -20.21
CA ALA A 148 -9.64 -2.89 -19.19
C ALA A 148 -9.63 -1.36 -19.30
N GLU A 149 -8.45 -0.78 -19.51
CA GLU A 149 -8.28 0.66 -19.73
C GLU A 149 -9.12 1.13 -20.94
N ALA A 150 -8.94 0.48 -22.09
CA ALA A 150 -9.65 0.83 -23.32
C ALA A 150 -11.18 0.66 -23.19
N GLN A 151 -11.63 -0.47 -22.65
CA GLN A 151 -13.06 -0.74 -22.47
C GLN A 151 -13.70 0.19 -21.44
N GLY A 152 -13.05 0.42 -20.30
CA GLY A 152 -13.50 1.37 -19.29
C GLY A 152 -13.67 2.77 -19.87
N GLY A 153 -12.69 3.25 -20.66
CA GLY A 153 -12.77 4.55 -21.32
C GLY A 153 -13.93 4.66 -22.30
N ALA A 154 -14.10 3.65 -23.17
CA ALA A 154 -15.20 3.61 -24.14
C ALA A 154 -16.58 3.56 -23.45
N LEU A 155 -16.73 2.75 -22.41
CA LEU A 155 -17.96 2.63 -21.65
C LEU A 155 -18.29 3.92 -20.89
N ALA A 156 -17.30 4.57 -20.27
CA ALA A 156 -17.47 5.84 -19.59
C ALA A 156 -17.95 6.93 -20.57
N HIS A 157 -17.33 7.01 -21.75
CA HIS A 157 -17.74 7.95 -22.79
C HIS A 157 -19.19 7.70 -23.26
N ALA A 158 -19.54 6.43 -23.54
CA ALA A 158 -20.89 6.07 -23.96
C ALA A 158 -21.95 6.33 -22.87
N ALA A 159 -21.62 6.10 -21.60
CA ALA A 159 -22.49 6.37 -20.47
C ALA A 159 -22.74 7.87 -20.28
N SER A 160 -21.73 8.71 -20.49
CA SER A 160 -21.87 10.18 -20.47
C SER A 160 -22.88 10.67 -21.49
N GLY A 161 -22.81 10.18 -22.74
CA GLY A 161 -23.77 10.52 -23.80
C GLY A 161 -25.22 10.14 -23.48
N ARG A 162 -25.42 9.12 -22.63
CA ARG A 162 -26.75 8.66 -22.16
C ARG A 162 -27.14 9.19 -20.79
N ARG A 163 -26.32 10.05 -20.16
CA ARG A 163 -26.51 10.54 -18.78
C ARG A 163 -26.65 9.42 -17.74
N ALA A 164 -26.00 8.28 -18.00
CA ALA A 164 -25.99 7.12 -17.11
C ALA A 164 -24.84 7.23 -16.09
N TRP A 165 -24.94 8.20 -15.17
CA TRP A 165 -23.85 8.65 -14.32
C TRP A 165 -23.19 7.54 -13.48
N VAL A 166 -23.98 6.64 -12.89
CA VAL A 166 -23.45 5.54 -12.06
C VAL A 166 -22.64 4.56 -12.89
N ILE A 167 -23.13 4.19 -14.08
CA ILE A 167 -22.39 3.30 -15.01
C ILE A 167 -21.12 4.01 -15.48
N GLY A 168 -21.21 5.31 -15.80
CA GLY A 168 -20.07 6.12 -16.20
C GLY A 168 -18.99 6.22 -15.12
N ALA A 169 -19.39 6.34 -13.84
CA ALA A 169 -18.47 6.38 -12.71
C ALA A 169 -17.67 5.08 -12.56
N HIS A 170 -18.35 3.92 -12.58
CA HIS A 170 -17.67 2.61 -12.54
C HIS A 170 -16.73 2.42 -13.73
N ALA A 171 -17.18 2.72 -14.94
CA ALA A 171 -16.36 2.58 -16.14
C ALA A 171 -15.14 3.51 -16.12
N SER A 172 -15.30 4.75 -15.64
CA SER A 172 -14.20 5.70 -15.47
C SER A 172 -13.21 5.25 -14.40
N ALA A 173 -13.72 4.68 -13.30
CA ALA A 173 -12.88 4.08 -12.28
C ALA A 173 -12.06 2.91 -12.83
N VAL A 174 -12.67 2.01 -13.62
CA VAL A 174 -11.95 0.93 -14.32
C VAL A 174 -10.83 1.51 -15.18
N ALA A 175 -11.11 2.52 -16.00
CA ALA A 175 -10.12 3.10 -16.89
C ALA A 175 -8.90 3.66 -16.12
N ARG A 176 -9.15 4.52 -15.12
CA ARG A 176 -8.06 5.12 -14.32
C ARG A 176 -7.28 4.08 -13.52
N THR A 177 -7.98 3.13 -12.91
CA THR A 177 -7.36 2.07 -12.10
C THR A 177 -6.52 1.14 -12.98
N ALA A 178 -6.97 0.87 -14.20
CA ALA A 178 -6.20 0.12 -15.20
C ALA A 178 -4.95 0.89 -15.66
N THR A 179 -5.04 2.21 -15.89
CA THR A 179 -3.86 3.06 -16.17
C THR A 179 -2.84 2.99 -15.03
N ALA A 180 -3.28 3.09 -13.77
CA ALA A 180 -2.41 2.93 -12.60
C ALA A 180 -1.77 1.53 -12.56
N ALA A 181 -2.53 0.47 -12.85
CA ALA A 181 -2.02 -0.90 -12.88
C ALA A 181 -0.98 -1.14 -13.99
N ILE A 182 -1.10 -0.48 -15.16
CA ILE A 182 -0.06 -0.51 -16.19
C ILE A 182 1.22 0.14 -15.67
N ARG A 183 1.10 1.31 -15.02
CA ARG A 183 2.24 2.06 -14.47
C ARG A 183 2.90 1.34 -13.28
N ALA A 184 2.13 0.54 -12.54
CA ALA A 184 2.59 -0.22 -11.38
C ALA A 184 3.78 -1.14 -11.68
N PHE A 185 3.89 -1.65 -12.91
CA PHE A 185 5.01 -2.50 -13.33
C PHE A 185 6.37 -1.75 -13.41
N ALA A 186 6.34 -0.41 -13.40
CA ALA A 186 7.54 0.43 -13.37
C ALA A 186 7.64 1.29 -12.10
N ASP A 187 6.51 1.65 -11.50
CA ASP A 187 6.44 2.48 -10.30
C ASP A 187 5.57 1.80 -9.21
N PRO A 188 6.17 1.29 -8.12
CA PRO A 188 5.45 0.60 -7.06
C PRO A 188 4.43 1.49 -6.34
N ARG A 189 4.55 2.82 -6.37
CA ARG A 189 3.53 3.72 -5.81
C ARG A 189 2.22 3.61 -6.59
N CYS A 190 2.28 3.43 -7.91
CA CYS A 190 1.09 3.24 -8.73
C CYS A 190 0.34 1.95 -8.38
N ALA A 191 0.99 0.94 -7.80
CA ALA A 191 0.27 -0.24 -7.30
C ALA A 191 -0.69 0.12 -6.14
N ALA A 192 -0.36 1.13 -5.32
CA ALA A 192 -1.25 1.63 -4.26
C ALA A 192 -2.39 2.48 -4.84
N GLU A 193 -2.15 3.22 -5.94
CA GLU A 193 -3.19 3.94 -6.69
C GLU A 193 -4.24 2.98 -7.28
N VAL A 194 -3.87 1.72 -7.58
CA VAL A 194 -4.84 0.68 -7.96
C VAL A 194 -5.83 0.43 -6.82
N ALA A 195 -5.34 0.30 -5.58
CA ALA A 195 -6.21 0.13 -4.41
C ALA A 195 -7.08 1.37 -4.20
N GLU A 196 -6.50 2.57 -4.29
CA GLU A 196 -7.22 3.85 -4.17
C GLU A 196 -8.36 3.97 -5.20
N GLY A 197 -8.10 3.59 -6.46
CA GLY A 197 -9.08 3.67 -7.53
C GLY A 197 -10.24 2.67 -7.39
N ALA A 198 -9.97 1.50 -6.83
CA ALA A 198 -10.96 0.43 -6.67
C ALA A 198 -11.78 0.53 -5.38
N ALA A 199 -11.18 0.99 -4.27
CA ALA A 199 -11.79 0.98 -2.95
C ALA A 199 -13.15 1.71 -2.83
N PRO A 200 -13.44 2.81 -3.56
CA PRO A 200 -14.75 3.44 -3.49
C PRO A 200 -15.88 2.61 -4.12
N PHE A 201 -15.55 1.57 -4.89
CA PHE A 201 -16.51 0.81 -5.70
C PHE A 201 -16.55 -0.67 -5.33
N ALA A 202 -15.56 -1.19 -4.61
CA ALA A 202 -15.48 -2.59 -4.24
C ALA A 202 -15.04 -2.75 -2.77
N ASP A 203 -15.67 -3.69 -2.09
CA ASP A 203 -15.34 -4.03 -0.71
C ASP A 203 -14.04 -4.85 -0.61
N GLY A 204 -13.40 -4.83 0.56
CA GLY A 204 -12.23 -5.66 0.85
C GLY A 204 -10.93 -5.23 0.15
N ILE A 205 -10.93 -4.14 -0.62
CA ILE A 205 -9.76 -3.65 -1.36
C ILE A 205 -8.59 -3.32 -0.43
N TRP A 206 -8.85 -2.68 0.71
CA TRP A 206 -7.79 -2.36 1.68
C TRP A 206 -7.19 -3.62 2.31
N VAL A 207 -8.01 -4.61 2.66
CA VAL A 207 -7.55 -5.91 3.16
C VAL A 207 -6.67 -6.61 2.12
N ALA A 208 -7.08 -6.61 0.85
CA ALA A 208 -6.27 -7.16 -0.24
C ALA A 208 -4.94 -6.42 -0.39
N ALA A 209 -4.94 -5.09 -0.32
CA ALA A 209 -3.73 -4.27 -0.41
C ALA A 209 -2.75 -4.53 0.75
N LEU A 210 -3.26 -4.69 1.98
CA LEU A 210 -2.42 -5.09 3.13
C LEU A 210 -1.82 -6.48 2.92
N GLY A 211 -2.59 -7.44 2.39
CA GLY A 211 -2.08 -8.77 2.05
C GLY A 211 -1.04 -8.76 0.93
N ILE A 212 -1.13 -7.82 -0.02
CA ILE A 212 -0.11 -7.61 -1.06
C ILE A 212 1.18 -7.04 -0.46
N LEU A 213 1.09 -6.05 0.43
CA LEU A 213 2.26 -5.53 1.14
C LEU A 213 2.95 -6.63 1.95
N ASP A 214 2.17 -7.45 2.67
CA ASP A 214 2.68 -8.59 3.44
C ASP A 214 3.43 -9.60 2.56
N GLY A 215 2.83 -9.99 1.44
CA GLY A 215 3.47 -10.91 0.48
C GLY A 215 4.77 -10.33 -0.09
N ALA A 216 4.79 -9.05 -0.42
CA ALA A 216 5.98 -8.38 -0.95
C ALA A 216 7.13 -8.29 0.07
N LEU A 217 6.80 -8.08 1.36
CA LEU A 217 7.75 -8.14 2.47
C LEU A 217 8.37 -9.52 2.65
N GLY A 218 7.70 -10.59 2.19
CA GLY A 218 8.22 -11.95 2.20
C GLY A 218 9.25 -12.25 1.11
N ILE A 219 9.45 -11.37 0.13
CA ILE A 219 10.37 -11.57 -0.98
C ILE A 219 11.76 -11.04 -0.61
N GLY A 220 12.77 -11.93 -0.62
CA GLY A 220 14.15 -11.58 -0.33
C GLY A 220 14.41 -11.29 1.15
N ARG A 221 15.34 -10.37 1.43
CA ARG A 221 15.73 -9.96 2.78
C ARG A 221 14.54 -9.40 3.55
N GLN A 222 14.29 -9.97 4.71
CA GLN A 222 13.35 -9.45 5.68
C GLN A 222 14.10 -8.59 6.71
N ALA A 223 13.43 -7.55 7.21
CA ALA A 223 13.98 -6.72 8.27
C ALA A 223 14.43 -7.57 9.47
N PRO A 224 15.55 -7.22 10.12
CA PRO A 224 15.94 -7.88 11.37
C PRO A 224 14.84 -7.66 12.42
N ALA A 225 14.70 -8.60 13.34
CA ALA A 225 13.76 -8.44 14.45
C ALA A 225 14.14 -7.19 15.26
N ILE A 226 13.22 -6.24 15.34
CA ILE A 226 13.33 -5.08 16.23
C ILE A 226 12.74 -5.49 17.58
N ASP A 227 13.48 -5.25 18.67
CA ASP A 227 12.97 -5.50 20.01
C ASP A 227 11.73 -4.65 20.29
N LEU A 228 10.64 -5.30 20.69
CA LEU A 228 9.33 -4.66 20.84
C LEU A 228 9.31 -3.64 21.98
N ILE A 229 10.02 -3.93 23.07
CA ILE A 229 10.10 -3.04 24.23
C ILE A 229 10.90 -1.80 23.83
N GLU A 230 12.00 -1.98 23.11
CA GLU A 230 12.80 -0.86 22.63
C GLU A 230 12.06 0.00 21.61
N ALA A 231 11.34 -0.62 20.66
CA ALA A 231 10.49 0.09 19.69
C ALA A 231 9.40 0.91 20.39
N ARG A 232 8.71 0.31 21.38
CA ARG A 232 7.75 0.99 22.23
C ARG A 232 8.36 2.23 22.89
N ASP A 233 9.47 2.04 23.59
CA ASP A 233 10.11 3.10 24.36
C ASP A 233 10.59 4.24 23.45
N ARG A 234 11.01 3.94 22.21
CA ARG A 234 11.37 4.95 21.20
C ARG A 234 10.15 5.76 20.76
N LEU A 235 9.02 5.12 20.49
CA LEU A 235 7.78 5.80 20.10
C LEU A 235 7.25 6.68 21.25
N GLU A 236 7.21 6.16 22.47
CA GLU A 236 6.79 6.93 23.65
C GLU A 236 7.69 8.16 23.88
N ARG A 237 9.02 8.01 23.76
CA ARG A 237 9.94 9.15 23.84
C ARG A 237 9.70 10.18 22.75
N ALA A 238 9.43 9.76 21.52
CA ALA A 238 9.17 10.66 20.42
C ALA A 238 7.87 11.47 20.64
N ARG A 239 6.84 10.84 21.22
CA ARG A 239 5.59 11.52 21.60
C ARG A 239 5.81 12.56 22.70
N ALA A 240 6.66 12.27 23.67
CA ALA A 240 6.97 13.19 24.79
C ALA A 240 7.83 14.40 24.40
N GLN A 241 8.42 14.40 23.20
CA GLN A 241 9.26 15.49 22.67
C GLN A 241 8.49 16.49 21.79
N ALA A 242 7.19 16.28 21.58
CA ALA A 242 6.31 17.07 20.72
C ALA A 242 5.70 18.30 21.42
#